data_AF-A0A2J8J9L9-F1
#
_entry.id   AF-A0A2J8J9L9-F1
#
_cell.length_a   1.000
_cell.length_b   1.000
_cell.length_c   1.000
_cell.angle_alpha   90.00
_cell.angle_beta   90.00
_cell.angle_gamma   90.00
#
_symmetry.space_group_name_H-M   'P 1'
#
loop_
_entity.id
_entity.type
_entity.pdbx_description
1 polymer ?
#
loop_
_entity_poly.entity_id
_entity_poly.type
_entity_poly.pdbx_seq_one_letter_code
_entity_poly.pdbx_strand_id
1 'polypeptide(L)'
;MTVLQEPVQAAIWQALNHYAYRDAVFLAERLYAEVHSEEALFLLATCYYRSGKAYKAYRLLKGHSCTTPQCKYLLAKCCVDLSKLAEGEQILSGGVFNKQKSHDDIVTEFGDSACFTLSLLGHVYCKTDRLAKGSECYQKSLSLNPFLWSPFESLCEIGEKPDPDQTFKFTSLQNFSNCLPNSCTTQVPNHSLSHRQPETVLTETPQDTIVQNKPKTGRSLLGGPAALSPLTP
;
A
#
# COMPACT_ATOMS: atom_id res chain seq x y z
N MET A 1 -33.44 15.27 5.51
CA MET A 1 -33.26 14.24 6.56
C MET A 1 -31.76 13.96 6.70
N THR A 2 -30.98 14.93 7.21
CA THR A 2 -29.49 14.91 7.20
C THR A 2 -28.88 14.48 8.54
N VAL A 3 -29.67 14.44 9.61
CA VAL A 3 -29.20 14.28 11.00
C VAL A 3 -28.64 12.87 11.30
N LEU A 4 -28.93 11.86 10.47
CA LEU A 4 -28.52 10.46 10.71
C LEU A 4 -27.33 10.00 9.86
N GLN A 5 -26.82 10.81 8.92
CA GLN A 5 -25.74 10.38 8.02
C GLN A 5 -24.41 10.19 8.76
N GLU A 6 -24.02 11.17 9.59
CA GLU A 6 -22.77 11.15 10.35
C GLU A 6 -22.64 9.95 11.31
N PRO A 7 -23.63 9.63 12.18
CA PRO A 7 -23.51 8.47 13.06
C PRO A 7 -23.45 7.14 12.29
N VAL A 8 -24.14 7.05 11.14
CA VAL A 8 -24.09 5.84 10.30
C VAL A 8 -22.72 5.68 9.64
N GLN A 9 -22.15 6.75 9.09
CA GLN A 9 -20.79 6.71 8.54
C GLN A 9 -19.75 6.33 9.62
N ALA A 10 -19.88 6.88 10.83
CA ALA A 10 -19.02 6.54 11.96
C ALA A 10 -19.13 5.05 12.34
N ALA A 11 -20.34 4.50 12.40
CA ALA A 11 -20.57 3.08 12.66
C ALA A 11 -19.98 2.18 11.57
N ILE A 12 -20.06 2.58 10.30
CA ILE A 12 -19.42 1.87 9.19
C ILE A 12 -17.89 1.85 9.37
N TRP A 13 -17.28 3.00 9.66
CA TRP A 13 -15.82 3.07 9.91
C TRP A 13 -15.40 2.25 11.13
N GLN A 14 -16.18 2.28 12.21
CA GLN A 14 -15.94 1.45 13.39
C GLN A 14 -15.97 -0.04 13.02
N ALA A 15 -16.98 -0.48 12.26
CA ALA A 15 -17.06 -1.87 11.79
C ALA A 15 -15.87 -2.24 10.89
N LEU A 16 -15.44 -1.35 9.98
CA LEU A 16 -14.25 -1.55 9.15
C LEU A 16 -12.97 -1.71 9.98
N ASN A 17 -12.81 -0.92 11.05
CA ASN A 17 -11.64 -0.98 11.92
C ASN A 17 -11.60 -2.26 12.79
N HIS A 18 -12.75 -2.92 12.95
CA HIS A 18 -12.86 -4.23 13.62
C HIS A 18 -13.00 -5.39 12.63
N TYR A 19 -12.75 -5.15 11.34
CA TYR A 19 -12.85 -6.15 10.26
C TYR A 19 -14.24 -6.83 10.14
N ALA A 20 -15.29 -6.19 10.67
CA ALA A 20 -16.68 -6.64 10.60
C ALA A 20 -17.29 -6.28 9.24
N TYR A 21 -16.72 -6.84 8.16
CA TYR A 21 -17.00 -6.41 6.79
C TYR A 21 -18.45 -6.65 6.35
N ARG A 22 -19.12 -7.68 6.87
CA ARG A 22 -20.53 -7.96 6.51
C ARG A 22 -21.44 -6.84 6.99
N ASP A 23 -21.22 -6.38 8.22
CA ASP A 23 -21.99 -5.31 8.84
C ASP A 23 -21.66 -3.96 8.18
N ALA A 24 -20.38 -3.67 7.96
CA ALA A 24 -19.94 -2.46 7.27
C ALA A 24 -20.55 -2.34 5.86
N VAL A 25 -20.50 -3.42 5.07
CA VAL A 25 -21.07 -3.45 3.71
C VAL A 25 -22.59 -3.26 3.76
N PHE A 26 -23.30 -3.95 4.64
CA PHE A 26 -24.76 -3.82 4.74
C PHE A 26 -25.17 -2.38 5.09
N LEU A 27 -24.53 -1.78 6.09
CA LEU A 27 -24.80 -0.40 6.47
C LEU A 27 -24.47 0.58 5.35
N ALA A 28 -23.35 0.39 4.65
CA ALA A 28 -22.95 1.24 3.53
C ALA A 28 -23.90 1.11 2.32
N GLU A 29 -24.42 -0.09 2.03
CA GLU A 29 -25.42 -0.30 0.97
C GLU A 29 -26.72 0.43 1.30
N ARG A 30 -27.16 0.40 2.57
CA ARG A 30 -28.33 1.15 3.03
C ARG A 30 -28.11 2.65 2.96
N LEU A 31 -26.96 3.13 3.44
CA LEU A 31 -26.61 4.55 3.39
C LEU A 31 -26.59 5.08 1.95
N TYR A 32 -25.95 4.34 1.02
CA TYR A 32 -25.88 4.76 -0.37
C TYR A 32 -27.25 4.74 -1.05
N ALA A 33 -28.08 3.74 -0.78
CA ALA A 33 -29.45 3.66 -1.30
C ALA A 33 -30.38 4.76 -0.74
N GLU A 34 -30.07 5.34 0.42
CA GLU A 34 -30.83 6.44 0.99
C GLU A 34 -30.35 7.80 0.45
N VAL A 35 -29.05 8.07 0.55
CA VAL A 35 -28.50 9.43 0.32
C VAL A 35 -28.02 9.63 -1.12
N HIS A 36 -27.58 8.58 -1.81
CA HIS A 36 -27.03 8.63 -3.17
C HIS A 36 -25.92 9.69 -3.40
N SER A 37 -25.14 10.03 -2.37
CA SER A 37 -24.02 10.98 -2.48
C SER A 37 -22.72 10.31 -2.95
N GLU A 38 -21.79 11.09 -3.52
CA GLU A 38 -20.45 10.61 -3.89
C GLU A 38 -19.65 10.13 -2.68
N GLU A 39 -19.86 10.71 -1.49
CA GLU A 39 -19.24 10.27 -0.24
C GLU A 39 -19.74 8.88 0.19
N ALA A 40 -21.06 8.64 0.11
CA ALA A 40 -21.64 7.34 0.42
C ALA A 40 -21.23 6.28 -0.61
N LEU A 41 -21.11 6.66 -1.89
CA LEU A 41 -20.56 5.82 -2.95
C LEU A 41 -19.12 5.40 -2.64
N PHE A 42 -18.25 6.36 -2.30
CA PHE A 42 -16.87 6.10 -1.94
C PHE A 42 -16.77 5.17 -0.72
N LEU A 43 -17.58 5.40 0.31
CA LEU A 43 -17.60 4.59 1.53
C LEU A 43 -18.04 3.15 1.25
N LEU A 44 -19.08 2.95 0.43
CA LEU A 44 -19.52 1.63 -0.01
C LEU A 44 -18.44 0.91 -0.84
N ALA A 45 -17.82 1.60 -1.80
CA ALA A 45 -16.71 1.05 -2.57
C ALA A 45 -15.53 0.66 -1.68
N THR A 46 -15.22 1.48 -0.67
CA THR A 46 -14.19 1.19 0.34
C THR A 46 -14.52 -0.07 1.14
N CYS A 47 -15.78 -0.25 1.55
CA CYS A 47 -16.22 -1.47 2.23
C CYS A 47 -16.04 -2.71 1.34
N TYR A 48 -16.43 -2.62 0.07
CA TYR A 48 -16.21 -3.71 -0.87
C TYR A 48 -14.73 -4.04 -1.07
N TYR A 49 -13.89 -3.03 -1.26
CA TYR A 49 -12.46 -3.20 -1.44
C TYR A 49 -11.81 -3.85 -0.21
N ARG A 50 -12.05 -3.31 0.99
CA ARG A 50 -11.52 -3.84 2.26
C ARG A 50 -12.01 -5.26 2.58
N SER A 51 -13.19 -5.66 2.09
CA SER A 51 -13.69 -7.03 2.20
C SER A 51 -13.02 -8.05 1.26
N GLY A 52 -11.95 -7.64 0.54
CA GLY A 52 -11.22 -8.47 -0.42
C GLY A 52 -11.91 -8.61 -1.78
N LYS A 53 -12.93 -7.80 -2.07
CA LYS A 53 -13.76 -7.90 -3.29
C LYS A 53 -13.52 -6.71 -4.22
N ALA A 54 -12.28 -6.52 -4.66
CA ALA A 54 -11.90 -5.41 -5.55
C ALA A 54 -12.76 -5.32 -6.82
N TYR A 55 -13.19 -6.45 -7.38
CA TYR A 55 -14.09 -6.47 -8.55
C TYR A 55 -15.45 -5.82 -8.29
N LYS A 56 -16.00 -5.89 -7.06
CA LYS A 56 -17.26 -5.23 -6.71
C LYS A 56 -17.08 -3.72 -6.64
N ALA A 57 -16.02 -3.27 -5.95
CA ALA A 57 -15.66 -1.86 -5.87
C ALA A 57 -15.42 -1.27 -7.28
N TYR A 58 -14.67 -1.97 -8.13
CA TYR A 58 -14.46 -1.60 -9.52
C TYR A 58 -15.79 -1.44 -10.28
N ARG A 59 -16.67 -2.46 -10.27
CA ARG A 59 -17.94 -2.39 -11.01
C ARG A 59 -18.84 -1.27 -10.51
N LEU A 60 -18.91 -1.09 -9.18
CA LEU A 60 -19.69 -0.03 -8.56
C LEU A 60 -19.18 1.35 -9.02
N LEU A 61 -17.89 1.62 -8.85
CA LEU A 61 -17.28 2.90 -9.21
C LEU A 61 -17.22 3.12 -10.73
N LYS A 62 -17.12 2.07 -11.55
CA LYS A 62 -17.14 2.20 -13.01
C LYS A 62 -18.53 2.53 -13.54
N GLY A 63 -19.57 1.99 -12.90
CA GLY A 63 -20.98 2.24 -13.26
C GLY A 63 -21.48 3.63 -12.89
N HIS A 64 -20.78 4.33 -12.00
CA HIS A 64 -21.12 5.68 -11.56
C HIS A 64 -19.98 6.61 -11.98
N SER A 65 -20.25 7.66 -12.77
CA SER A 65 -19.19 8.58 -13.23
C SER A 65 -18.51 9.29 -12.05
N CYS A 66 -17.39 8.75 -11.59
CA CYS A 66 -16.67 9.22 -10.40
C CYS A 66 -15.91 10.52 -10.68
N THR A 67 -16.26 11.61 -9.99
CA THR A 67 -15.57 12.89 -10.16
C THR A 67 -14.56 13.18 -9.06
N THR A 68 -14.80 12.68 -7.84
CA THR A 68 -13.94 12.97 -6.68
C THR A 68 -12.58 12.28 -6.76
N PRO A 69 -11.52 12.90 -6.22
CA PRO A 69 -10.18 12.30 -6.18
C PRO A 69 -10.14 10.97 -5.44
N GLN A 70 -10.90 10.81 -4.33
CA GLN A 70 -10.90 9.56 -3.55
C GLN A 70 -11.48 8.40 -4.36
N CYS A 71 -12.58 8.63 -5.10
CA CYS A 71 -13.17 7.63 -5.99
C CYS A 71 -12.24 7.28 -7.15
N LYS A 72 -11.59 8.27 -7.78
CA LYS A 72 -10.62 8.04 -8.86
C LYS A 72 -9.44 7.19 -8.40
N TYR A 73 -8.86 7.52 -7.25
CA TYR A 73 -7.77 6.74 -6.67
C TYR A 73 -8.19 5.30 -6.40
N LEU A 74 -9.33 5.09 -5.73
CA LEU A 74 -9.81 3.74 -5.40
C LEU A 74 -10.16 2.93 -6.66
N LEU A 75 -10.77 3.55 -7.68
CA LEU A 75 -11.06 2.90 -8.95
C LEU A 75 -9.77 2.51 -9.67
N ALA A 76 -8.78 3.40 -9.75
CA ALA A 76 -7.48 3.10 -10.34
C ALA A 76 -6.74 1.99 -9.58
N LYS A 77 -6.81 1.99 -8.24
CA LYS A 77 -6.26 0.92 -7.41
C LYS A 77 -6.92 -0.43 -7.73
N CYS A 78 -8.24 -0.47 -7.82
CA CYS A 78 -8.95 -1.68 -8.26
C CYS A 78 -8.54 -2.10 -9.68
N CYS A 79 -8.28 -1.16 -10.60
CA CYS A 79 -7.80 -1.49 -11.94
C CYS A 79 -6.44 -2.20 -11.87
N VAL A 80 -5.50 -1.69 -11.08
CA VAL A 80 -4.18 -2.32 -10.89
C VAL A 80 -4.31 -3.71 -10.30
N ASP A 81 -5.10 -3.88 -9.25
CA ASP A 81 -5.31 -5.19 -8.60
C ASP A 81 -5.98 -6.22 -9.54
N LEU A 82 -6.77 -5.74 -10.50
CA LEU A 82 -7.41 -6.56 -11.55
C LEU A 82 -6.58 -6.64 -12.84
N SER A 83 -5.32 -6.21 -12.83
CA SER A 83 -4.42 -6.19 -13.99
C SER A 83 -4.90 -5.35 -15.20
N LYS A 84 -5.82 -4.40 -14.97
CA LYS A 84 -6.33 -3.44 -15.95
C LYS A 84 -5.45 -2.18 -15.99
N LEU A 85 -4.15 -2.35 -16.23
CA LEU A 85 -3.14 -1.29 -16.07
C LEU A 85 -3.41 -0.05 -16.93
N ALA A 86 -3.76 -0.23 -18.20
CA ALA A 86 -4.04 0.88 -19.12
C ALA A 86 -5.26 1.71 -18.68
N GLU A 87 -6.29 1.06 -18.14
CA GLU A 87 -7.47 1.75 -17.61
C GLU A 87 -7.13 2.53 -16.34
N GLY A 88 -6.34 1.93 -15.43
CA GLY A 88 -5.85 2.59 -14.22
C GLY A 88 -5.03 3.85 -14.52
N GLU A 89 -4.13 3.79 -15.50
CA GLU A 89 -3.38 4.95 -15.98
C GLU A 89 -4.33 6.05 -16.49
N GLN A 90 -5.26 5.71 -17.38
CA GLN A 90 -6.20 6.67 -17.97
C GLN A 90 -7.03 7.43 -16.93
N ILE A 91 -7.40 6.76 -15.83
CA ILE A 91 -8.14 7.38 -14.72
C ILE A 91 -7.28 8.43 -14.01
N LEU A 92 -6.00 8.13 -13.77
CA LEU A 92 -5.11 9.00 -12.99
C LEU A 92 -4.51 10.12 -13.84
N SER A 93 -3.85 9.77 -14.95
CA SER A 93 -3.09 10.71 -15.79
C SER A 93 -3.91 11.39 -16.87
N GLY A 94 -5.17 10.99 -17.05
CA GLY A 94 -5.96 11.32 -18.24
C GLY A 94 -5.71 10.32 -19.36
N GLY A 95 -6.63 10.28 -20.33
CA GLY A 95 -6.56 9.40 -21.50
C GLY A 95 -6.43 10.18 -22.81
N VAL A 96 -6.42 9.47 -23.94
CA VAL A 96 -6.15 10.00 -25.30
C VAL A 96 -6.99 11.24 -25.68
N PHE A 97 -8.22 11.34 -25.17
CA PHE A 97 -9.14 12.44 -25.47
C PHE A 97 -9.09 13.60 -24.46
N ASN A 98 -8.46 13.38 -23.31
CA ASN A 98 -8.28 14.41 -22.28
C ASN A 98 -6.82 14.87 -22.29
N LYS A 99 -6.56 16.11 -21.88
CA LYS A 99 -5.18 16.58 -21.74
C LYS A 99 -4.45 15.69 -20.74
N GLN A 100 -3.29 15.13 -21.16
CA GLN A 100 -2.40 14.42 -20.26
C GLN A 100 -2.03 15.36 -19.11
N LYS A 101 -2.26 14.92 -17.87
CA LYS A 101 -1.98 15.72 -16.68
C LYS A 101 -0.48 15.73 -16.39
N SER A 102 0.02 16.90 -16.01
CA SER A 102 1.35 17.03 -15.42
C SER A 102 1.37 16.48 -13.99
N HIS A 103 2.55 16.27 -13.42
CA HIS A 103 2.66 15.88 -12.01
C HIS A 103 2.07 16.94 -11.07
N ASP A 104 2.18 18.22 -11.39
CA ASP A 104 1.63 19.29 -10.55
C ASP A 104 0.10 19.37 -10.66
N ASP A 105 -0.47 19.05 -11.82
CA ASP A 105 -1.93 18.89 -11.98
C ASP A 105 -2.44 17.74 -11.09
N ILE A 106 -1.72 16.61 -11.06
CA ILE A 106 -2.05 15.47 -10.19
C ILE A 106 -1.94 15.86 -8.71
N VAL A 107 -0.89 16.60 -8.33
CA VAL A 107 -0.76 17.10 -6.94
C VAL A 107 -1.92 18.00 -6.57
N THR A 108 -2.30 18.91 -7.48
CA THR A 108 -3.42 19.84 -7.24
C THR A 108 -4.75 19.11 -7.13
N GLU A 109 -5.01 18.11 -7.98
CA GLU A 109 -6.27 17.36 -7.97
C GLU A 109 -6.41 16.42 -6.77
N PHE A 110 -5.33 15.71 -6.40
CA PHE A 110 -5.39 14.66 -5.36
C PHE A 110 -4.97 15.14 -3.97
N GLY A 111 -4.38 16.34 -3.85
CA GLY A 111 -3.98 16.95 -2.58
C GLY A 111 -3.14 15.99 -1.73
N ASP A 112 -3.59 15.74 -0.50
CA ASP A 112 -2.91 14.84 0.46
C ASP A 112 -2.74 13.41 -0.07
N SER A 113 -3.61 12.96 -0.99
CA SER A 113 -3.53 11.63 -1.61
C SER A 113 -2.61 11.58 -2.83
N ALA A 114 -2.00 12.69 -3.23
CA ALA A 114 -1.17 12.77 -4.43
C ALA A 114 0.07 11.87 -4.34
N CYS A 115 0.70 11.76 -3.16
CA CYS A 115 1.87 10.88 -2.98
C CYS A 115 1.52 9.41 -3.31
N PHE A 116 0.41 8.89 -2.77
CA PHE A 116 -0.06 7.53 -3.08
C PHE A 116 -0.47 7.38 -4.54
N THR A 117 -1.07 8.42 -5.12
CA THR A 117 -1.51 8.42 -6.53
C THR A 117 -0.32 8.35 -7.48
N LEU A 118 0.72 9.15 -7.24
CA LEU A 118 1.97 9.13 -8.02
C LEU A 118 2.73 7.83 -7.83
N SER A 119 2.79 7.28 -6.62
CA SER A 119 3.37 5.96 -6.38
C SER A 119 2.65 4.87 -7.18
N LEU A 120 1.31 4.87 -7.19
CA LEU A 120 0.52 3.92 -7.97
C LEU A 120 0.76 4.08 -9.49
N LEU A 121 0.85 5.33 -9.96
CA LEU A 121 1.16 5.62 -11.36
C LEU A 121 2.58 5.16 -11.74
N GLY A 122 3.56 5.36 -10.84
CA GLY A 122 4.91 4.84 -10.98
C GLY A 122 4.92 3.32 -11.14
N HIS A 123 4.15 2.61 -10.31
CA HIS A 123 3.99 1.16 -10.42
C HIS A 123 3.41 0.74 -11.77
N VAL A 124 2.38 1.44 -12.25
CA VAL A 124 1.79 1.17 -13.58
C VAL A 124 2.81 1.41 -14.69
N TYR A 125 3.57 2.50 -14.64
CA TYR A 125 4.61 2.79 -15.63
C TYR A 125 5.71 1.73 -15.63
N CYS A 126 6.19 1.30 -14.46
CA CYS A 126 7.19 0.23 -14.37
C CYS A 126 6.66 -1.10 -14.91
N LYS A 127 5.42 -1.47 -14.58
CA LYS A 127 4.76 -2.68 -15.10
C LYS A 127 4.46 -2.64 -16.60
N THR A 128 4.57 -1.48 -17.24
CA THR A 128 4.36 -1.27 -18.68
C THR A 128 5.66 -0.86 -19.38
N ASP A 129 6.80 -1.24 -18.81
CA ASP A 129 8.15 -1.05 -19.35
C ASP A 129 8.55 0.43 -19.60
N ARG A 130 7.87 1.37 -18.97
CA ARG A 130 8.15 2.82 -19.03
C ARG A 130 8.91 3.28 -17.80
N LEU A 131 10.06 2.65 -17.54
CA LEU A 131 10.83 2.82 -16.31
C LEU A 131 11.16 4.29 -16.00
N ALA A 132 11.60 5.07 -16.99
CA ALA A 132 11.94 6.49 -16.79
C ALA A 132 10.77 7.31 -16.20
N LYS A 133 9.56 7.15 -16.76
CA LYS A 133 8.35 7.80 -16.22
C LYS A 133 7.99 7.26 -14.83
N GLY A 134 8.21 5.97 -14.61
CA GLY A 134 8.05 5.33 -13.31
C GLY A 134 8.94 5.97 -12.24
N SER A 135 10.24 6.11 -12.54
CA SER A 135 11.24 6.76 -11.68
C SER A 135 10.82 8.18 -11.31
N GLU A 136 10.42 9.00 -12.29
CA GLU A 136 9.99 10.37 -12.05
C GLU A 136 8.76 10.44 -11.12
N CYS A 137 7.79 9.53 -11.30
CA CYS A 137 6.61 9.45 -10.44
C CYS A 137 6.98 9.07 -8.99
N TYR A 138 7.87 8.10 -8.81
CA TYR A 138 8.34 7.69 -7.48
C TYR A 138 9.12 8.79 -6.78
N GLN A 139 10.02 9.48 -7.48
CA GLN A 139 10.76 10.62 -6.94
C GLN A 139 9.81 11.75 -6.51
N LYS A 140 8.82 12.09 -7.35
CA LYS A 140 7.80 13.08 -6.99
C LYS A 140 6.98 12.62 -5.79
N SER A 141 6.58 11.35 -5.72
CA SER A 141 5.88 10.78 -4.55
C SER A 141 6.69 10.97 -3.26
N LEU A 142 7.99 10.68 -3.28
CA LEU A 142 8.87 10.83 -2.12
C LEU A 142 9.09 12.30 -1.72
N SER A 143 9.13 13.20 -2.71
CA SER A 143 9.22 14.64 -2.44
C SER A 143 8.01 15.18 -1.67
N LEU A 144 6.83 14.57 -1.87
CA LEU A 144 5.58 14.93 -1.20
C LEU A 144 5.42 14.22 0.15
N ASN A 145 5.88 12.98 0.25
CA ASN A 145 5.78 12.19 1.46
C ASN A 145 7.05 11.35 1.68
N PRO A 146 7.97 11.79 2.55
CA PRO A 146 9.20 11.05 2.84
C PRO A 146 8.96 9.77 3.64
N PHE A 147 7.75 9.50 4.16
CA PHE A 147 7.49 8.27 4.93
C PHE A 147 7.18 7.05 4.05
N LEU A 148 7.08 7.23 2.73
CA LEU A 148 6.78 6.13 1.82
C LEU A 148 8.05 5.35 1.49
N TRP A 149 8.21 4.16 2.06
CA TRP A 149 9.30 3.24 1.74
C TRP A 149 9.17 2.65 0.32
N SER A 150 7.97 2.22 -0.07
CA SER A 150 7.81 1.44 -1.30
C SER A 150 8.21 2.15 -2.60
N PRO A 151 8.02 3.47 -2.79
CA PRO A 151 8.58 4.18 -3.96
C PRO A 151 10.11 4.17 -3.98
N PHE A 152 10.75 4.32 -2.81
CA PHE A 152 12.21 4.33 -2.70
C PHE A 152 12.78 2.94 -2.99
N GLU A 153 12.19 1.90 -2.40
CA GLU A 153 12.52 0.51 -2.70
C GLU A 153 12.39 0.21 -4.20
N SER A 154 11.27 0.61 -4.81
CA SER A 154 11.03 0.41 -6.25
C SER A 154 12.07 1.13 -7.12
N LEU A 155 12.50 2.34 -6.73
CA LEU A 155 13.58 3.08 -7.42
C LEU A 155 14.90 2.29 -7.40
N CYS A 156 15.27 1.75 -6.25
CA CYS A 156 16.47 0.93 -6.11
C CYS A 156 16.38 -0.35 -6.97
N GLU A 157 15.23 -1.02 -6.98
CA GLU A 157 15.02 -2.25 -7.76
C GLU A 157 15.12 -2.04 -9.27
N ILE A 158 14.66 -0.90 -9.79
CA ILE A 158 14.79 -0.56 -11.22
C ILE A 158 16.18 -0.02 -11.59
N GLY A 159 17.09 0.11 -10.63
CA GLY A 159 18.49 0.49 -10.84
C GLY A 159 18.79 1.99 -10.67
N GLU A 160 17.81 2.80 -10.26
CA GLU A 160 18.07 4.18 -9.84
C GLU A 160 18.87 4.21 -8.53
N LYS A 161 19.57 5.31 -8.30
CA LYS A 161 20.40 5.50 -7.09
C LYS A 161 19.96 6.75 -6.33
N PRO A 162 18.73 6.80 -5.79
CA PRO A 162 18.27 7.93 -5.00
C PRO A 162 19.14 8.08 -3.74
N ASP A 163 19.49 9.32 -3.39
CA ASP A 163 20.24 9.61 -2.17
C ASP A 163 19.29 9.51 -0.96
N PRO A 164 19.51 8.56 -0.02
CA PRO A 164 18.65 8.39 1.14
C PRO A 164 18.60 9.65 2.01
N ASP A 165 19.73 10.32 2.19
CA ASP A 165 19.84 11.48 3.08
C ASP A 165 19.08 12.69 2.53
N GLN A 166 18.93 12.78 1.20
CA GLN A 166 18.13 13.79 0.52
C GLN A 166 16.65 13.43 0.46
N THR A 167 16.35 12.14 0.31
CA THR A 167 14.98 11.65 0.14
C THR A 167 14.20 11.74 1.45
N PHE A 168 14.80 11.31 2.57
CA PHE A 168 14.14 11.20 3.86
C PHE A 168 14.30 12.46 4.72
N LYS A 169 14.23 13.64 4.09
CA LYS A 169 14.33 14.94 4.78
C LYS A 169 12.97 15.41 5.29
N PHE A 170 12.95 15.84 6.55
CA PHE A 170 11.75 16.36 7.24
C PHE A 170 11.30 17.75 6.76
N THR A 171 12.06 18.42 5.89
CA THR A 171 11.71 19.76 5.37
C THR A 171 10.40 19.75 4.55
N SER A 172 10.00 18.60 4.00
CA SER A 172 8.79 18.46 3.17
C SER A 172 7.47 18.35 3.96
N LEU A 173 7.51 18.43 5.31
CA LEU A 173 6.33 18.19 6.16
C LEU A 173 5.33 19.35 6.28
N GLN A 174 5.53 20.47 5.57
CA GLN A 174 4.55 21.56 5.58
C GLN A 174 3.13 21.11 5.15
N ASN A 175 3.01 19.96 4.48
CA ASN A 175 1.74 19.40 4.02
C ASN A 175 1.01 18.50 5.04
N PHE A 176 1.63 18.11 6.17
CA PHE A 176 1.05 17.12 7.10
C PHE A 176 0.48 17.72 8.40
N SER A 177 0.41 19.05 8.56
CA SER A 177 -0.18 19.67 9.75
C SER A 177 -1.63 19.26 10.04
N ASN A 178 -2.34 18.68 9.07
CA ASN A 178 -3.77 18.32 9.18
C ASN A 178 -4.03 16.84 9.53
N CYS A 179 -3.00 15.99 9.62
CA CYS A 179 -3.18 14.55 9.88
C CYS A 179 -3.14 14.16 11.37
N LEU A 180 -3.03 15.13 12.28
CA LEU A 180 -3.24 14.90 13.71
C LEU A 180 -4.72 15.09 14.08
N PRO A 181 -5.41 14.06 14.60
CA PRO A 181 -6.58 14.28 15.45
C PRO A 181 -6.13 15.03 16.71
N ASN A 182 -6.91 16.02 17.16
CA ASN A 182 -6.71 16.84 18.37
C ASN A 182 -6.77 16.03 19.68
N SER A 183 -5.99 14.97 19.84
CA SER A 183 -5.94 14.15 21.05
C SER A 183 -4.61 13.42 21.21
N CYS A 184 -3.51 14.16 21.27
CA CYS A 184 -2.28 13.71 21.92
C CYS A 184 -1.35 14.92 22.11
N THR A 185 -1.54 15.68 23.18
CA THR A 185 -0.57 16.68 23.63
C THR A 185 0.62 15.96 24.28
N THR A 186 1.50 15.36 23.48
CA THR A 186 2.83 14.99 23.99
C THR A 186 3.70 16.22 23.92
N GLN A 187 3.84 16.91 25.06
CA GLN A 187 4.95 17.83 25.27
C GLN A 187 6.24 17.01 25.12
N VAL A 188 6.98 17.26 24.04
CA VAL A 188 8.35 16.74 23.90
C VAL A 188 9.22 17.60 24.81
N PRO A 189 9.85 17.06 25.87
CA PRO A 189 10.84 17.82 26.62
C PRO A 189 12.03 18.06 25.70
N ASN A 190 12.36 19.33 25.45
CA ASN A 190 13.58 19.73 24.78
C ASN A 190 14.78 19.32 25.66
N HIS A 191 15.28 18.10 25.49
CA HIS A 191 16.64 17.77 25.86
C HIS A 191 17.49 17.86 24.61
N SER A 192 18.20 18.98 24.50
CA SER A 192 19.31 19.17 23.56
C SER A 192 20.34 18.06 23.77
N LEU A 193 20.34 17.05 22.91
CA LEU A 193 21.41 16.08 22.81
C LEU A 193 22.64 16.78 22.23
N SER A 194 23.54 17.19 23.12
CA SER A 194 24.89 17.57 22.70
C SER A 194 25.56 16.35 22.07
N HIS A 195 26.09 16.55 20.86
CA HIS A 195 26.98 15.64 20.16
C HIS A 195 28.05 15.08 21.11
N ARG A 196 27.99 13.79 21.43
CA ARG A 196 29.13 13.06 22.00
C ARG A 196 29.80 12.29 20.87
N GLN A 197 31.08 12.56 20.64
CA GLN A 197 31.89 11.86 19.64
C GLN A 197 31.91 10.34 19.93
N PRO A 198 32.02 9.49 18.89
CA PRO A 198 32.06 8.05 19.09
C PRO A 198 33.44 7.63 19.64
N GLU A 199 33.49 7.28 20.92
CA GLU A 199 34.56 6.43 21.45
C GLU A 199 34.35 4.99 20.94
N THR A 200 35.39 4.44 20.33
CA THR A 200 35.47 3.05 19.89
C THR A 200 35.30 2.10 21.07
N VAL A 201 34.16 1.43 21.17
CA VAL A 201 33.96 0.28 22.04
C VAL A 201 33.48 -0.88 21.17
N LEU A 202 34.36 -1.87 21.02
CA LEU A 202 34.03 -3.18 20.48
C LEU A 202 32.98 -3.83 21.38
N THR A 203 31.79 -4.07 20.86
CA THR A 203 30.81 -4.96 21.47
C THR A 203 30.35 -5.99 20.45
N GLU A 204 30.64 -7.24 20.79
CA GLU A 204 30.33 -8.44 20.03
C GLU A 204 28.81 -8.60 19.84
N THR A 205 28.41 -8.98 18.63
CA THR A 205 27.04 -9.36 18.30
C THR A 205 26.68 -10.71 18.95
N PRO A 206 25.48 -10.86 19.56
CA PRO A 206 25.00 -12.17 19.96
C PRO A 206 24.74 -13.02 18.71
N GLN A 207 25.43 -14.16 18.58
CA GLN A 207 25.19 -15.14 17.53
C GLN A 207 23.88 -15.89 17.81
N ASP A 208 22.92 -15.76 16.89
CA ASP A 208 21.76 -16.66 16.84
C ASP A 208 22.24 -18.09 16.53
N THR A 209 22.03 -18.97 17.50
CA THR A 209 22.37 -20.39 17.40
C THR A 209 21.37 -21.08 16.49
N ILE A 210 21.78 -21.40 15.27
CA ILE A 210 21.07 -22.30 14.36
C ILE A 210 21.14 -23.72 14.93
N VAL A 211 20.03 -24.21 15.48
CA VAL A 211 19.87 -25.63 15.84
C VAL A 211 19.73 -26.45 14.56
N GLN A 212 20.83 -27.05 14.12
CA GLN A 212 20.84 -28.07 13.05
C GLN A 212 20.22 -29.37 13.57
N ASN A 213 19.00 -29.69 13.13
CA ASN A 213 18.45 -31.03 13.22
C ASN A 213 19.11 -31.94 12.16
N LYS A 214 20.03 -32.80 12.62
CA LYS A 214 20.72 -33.82 11.81
C LYS A 214 19.87 -35.11 11.78
N PRO A 215 19.53 -35.67 10.61
CA PRO A 215 18.95 -37.00 10.55
C PRO A 215 20.04 -38.06 10.79
N LYS A 216 19.79 -38.98 11.73
CA LYS A 216 20.66 -40.12 12.04
C LYS A 216 20.64 -41.13 10.89
N THR A 217 21.77 -41.26 10.20
CA THR A 217 22.10 -42.36 9.31
C THR A 217 22.28 -43.64 10.11
N GLY A 218 21.36 -44.59 9.95
CA GLY A 218 21.47 -45.95 10.51
C GLY A 218 22.53 -46.75 9.75
N ARG A 219 23.59 -47.13 10.44
CA ARG A 219 24.67 -47.99 9.93
C ARG A 219 24.30 -49.45 10.20
N SER A 220 24.18 -50.21 9.11
CA SER A 220 24.06 -51.67 9.07
C SER A 220 25.35 -52.34 9.56
N LEU A 221 25.24 -53.37 10.41
CA LEU A 221 26.27 -54.40 10.58
C LEU A 221 25.66 -55.75 11.03
N LEU A 222 25.98 -56.78 10.22
CA LEU A 222 26.31 -58.17 10.57
C LEU A 222 25.20 -59.21 10.81
N GLY A 223 25.20 -60.23 9.93
CA GLY A 223 24.88 -61.63 10.28
C GLY A 223 24.04 -62.40 9.25
N GLY A 224 24.67 -63.18 8.36
CA GLY A 224 24.00 -64.20 7.50
C GLY A 224 23.62 -65.48 8.27
N PRO A 225 23.43 -66.67 7.64
CA PRO A 225 23.55 -67.05 6.22
C PRO A 225 22.41 -67.96 5.65
N ALA A 226 22.55 -68.38 4.37
CA ALA A 226 22.06 -69.61 3.72
C ALA A 226 20.52 -69.78 3.50
N ALA A 227 19.96 -70.35 2.43
CA ALA A 227 20.42 -70.92 1.17
C ALA A 227 19.20 -71.14 0.23
N LEU A 228 19.49 -71.54 -1.01
CA LEU A 228 18.66 -72.33 -1.96
C LEU A 228 17.70 -71.60 -2.91
N SER A 229 18.10 -71.64 -4.20
CA SER A 229 17.30 -71.48 -5.42
C SER A 229 16.30 -72.64 -5.62
N PRO A 230 15.36 -72.49 -6.56
CA PRO A 230 15.45 -73.25 -7.82
C PRO A 230 15.15 -72.37 -9.05
N LEU A 231 16.03 -72.30 -10.05
CA LEU A 231 16.05 -73.11 -11.29
C LEU A 231 14.73 -73.12 -12.08
N THR A 232 14.71 -72.30 -13.12
CA THR A 232 13.97 -72.42 -14.39
C THR A 232 14.39 -73.70 -15.15
N PRO A 233 13.64 -74.17 -16.17
CA PRO A 233 13.38 -73.44 -17.43
C PRO A 233 12.03 -72.73 -17.50
#